data_AF-A0A2R7KYM3-F1
#
_entry.id   AF-A0A2R7KYM3-F1
#
_cell.length_a   1.000
_cell.length_b   1.000
_cell.length_c   1.000
_cell.angle_alpha   90.00
_cell.angle_beta   90.00
_cell.angle_gamma   90.00
#
_symmetry.space_group_name_H-M   'P 1'
#
loop_
_entity.id
_entity.type
_entity.pdbx_description
1 polymer ?
#
loop_
_entity_poly.entity_id
_entity_poly.type
_entity_poly.pdbx_seq_one_letter_code
_entity_poly.pdbx_strand_id
1 'polypeptide(L)'
;MNGQALEVYEIFKKSIAEDEARKIIAYIEDAKDKEITATVEKKIDHLATKEDLAKSNSENIKWMFIFWLWQIGATIGIILLFIKS
;
A
#
# COMPACT_ATOMS: atom_id res chain seq x y z
N MET A 1 29.34 -3.13 2.34
CA MET A 1 29.47 -4.25 1.39
C MET A 1 29.14 -5.53 2.10
N ASN A 2 28.14 -6.24 1.58
CA ASN A 2 27.68 -7.51 2.15
C ASN A 2 28.67 -8.63 1.76
N GLY A 3 28.73 -9.73 2.50
CA GLY A 3 29.74 -10.79 2.28
C GLY A 3 29.81 -11.32 0.84
N GLN A 4 28.67 -11.41 0.15
CA GLN A 4 28.58 -11.86 -1.25
C GLN A 4 29.13 -10.85 -2.26
N ALA A 5 28.94 -9.54 -2.01
CA ALA A 5 29.49 -8.49 -2.87
C ALA A 5 31.03 -8.44 -2.79
N LEU A 6 31.59 -8.84 -1.64
CA LEU A 6 33.03 -8.93 -1.43
C LEU A 6 33.64 -10.11 -2.22
N GLU A 7 33.01 -11.29 -2.20
CA GLU A 7 33.46 -12.44 -3.02
C GLU A 7 33.43 -12.13 -4.51
N VAL A 8 32.36 -11.50 -5.00
CA VAL A 8 32.23 -11.12 -6.41
C VAL A 8 33.26 -10.06 -6.80
N TYR A 9 33.55 -9.11 -5.91
CA TYR A 9 34.61 -8.13 -6.10
C TYR A 9 36.00 -8.79 -6.21
N GLU A 10 36.30 -9.76 -5.36
CA GLU A 10 37.57 -10.49 -5.40
C GLU A 10 37.75 -11.31 -6.68
N ILE A 11 36.66 -11.89 -7.21
CA ILE A 11 36.66 -12.59 -8.50
C ILE A 11 36.93 -11.61 -9.64
N PHE A 12 36.25 -10.46 -9.66
CA PHE A 12 36.46 -9.45 -10.69
C PHE A 12 37.85 -8.81 -10.63
N LYS A 13 38.38 -8.53 -9.43
CA LYS A 13 39.73 -7.98 -9.24
C LYS A 13 40.83 -8.89 -9.82
N LYS A 14 40.59 -10.20 -9.96
CA LYS A 14 41.54 -11.15 -10.59
C LYS A 14 41.55 -11.09 -12.13
N SER A 15 40.53 -10.51 -12.76
CA SER A 15 40.39 -10.48 -14.23
C SER A 15 40.26 -9.08 -14.84
N ILE A 16 39.94 -8.04 -14.07
CA ILE A 16 39.77 -6.66 -14.53
C ILE A 16 40.38 -5.65 -13.55
N ALA A 17 40.58 -4.41 -14.03
CA ALA A 17 41.14 -3.33 -13.22
C ALA A 17 40.24 -3.00 -12.02
N GLU A 18 40.85 -2.62 -10.89
CA GLU A 18 40.16 -2.42 -9.61
C GLU A 18 39.00 -1.41 -9.69
N ASP A 19 39.16 -0.36 -10.49
CA ASP A 19 38.12 0.65 -10.73
C ASP A 19 36.91 0.11 -11.51
N GLU A 20 37.10 -0.84 -12.42
CA GLU A 20 36.03 -1.43 -13.22
C GLU A 20 35.22 -2.42 -12.38
N ALA A 21 35.89 -3.22 -11.56
CA ALA A 21 35.25 -4.13 -10.61
C ALA A 21 34.37 -3.38 -9.60
N ARG A 22 34.84 -2.23 -9.09
CA ARG A 22 34.04 -1.38 -8.18
C ARG A 22 32.79 -0.81 -8.86
N LYS A 23 32.91 -0.33 -10.10
CA LYS A 23 31.76 0.23 -10.84
C LYS A 23 30.69 -0.82 -11.10
N ILE A 24 31.08 -2.05 -11.42
CA ILE A 24 30.13 -3.16 -11.66
C ILE A 24 29.39 -3.52 -10.37
N ILE A 25 30.11 -3.66 -9.25
CA ILE A 25 29.49 -3.95 -7.94
C ILE A 25 28.52 -2.82 -7.54
N ALA A 26 28.93 -1.56 -7.68
CA ALA A 26 28.09 -0.41 -7.35
C ALA A 26 26.81 -0.37 -8.21
N TYR A 27 26.91 -0.68 -9.50
CA TYR A 27 25.76 -0.75 -10.39
C TYR A 27 24.79 -1.89 -10.00
N ILE A 28 25.33 -3.05 -9.61
CA ILE A 28 24.53 -4.19 -9.16
C ILE A 28 23.82 -3.88 -7.83
N GLU A 29 24.52 -3.23 -6.89
CA GLU A 29 23.92 -2.80 -5.62
C GLU A 29 22.81 -1.76 -5.85
N ASP A 30 23.03 -0.75 -6.69
CA ASP A 30 22.02 0.27 -7.05
C ASP A 30 20.79 -0.34 -7.77
N ALA A 31 21.03 -1.26 -8.71
CA ALA A 31 19.95 -1.95 -9.41
C ALA A 31 19.11 -2.80 -8.45
N LYS A 32 19.76 -3.47 -7.49
CA LYS A 32 19.10 -4.31 -6.49
C LYS A 32 18.30 -3.48 -5.49
N ASP A 33 18.83 -2.35 -5.04
CA ASP A 33 18.11 -1.43 -4.15
C ASP A 33 16.87 -0.85 -4.82
N LYS A 34 16.96 -0.51 -6.11
CA LYS A 34 15.79 -0.07 -6.91
C LYS A 34 14.73 -1.17 -7.05
N GLU A 35 15.14 -2.42 -7.30
CA GLU A 35 14.22 -3.56 -7.43
C GLU A 35 13.53 -3.89 -6.10
N ILE A 36 14.27 -3.84 -4.99
CA ILE A 36 13.71 -4.02 -3.64
C ILE A 36 12.71 -2.92 -3.35
N THR A 37 13.06 -1.66 -3.62
CA THR A 37 12.17 -0.51 -3.37
C THR A 37 10.87 -0.63 -4.16
N ALA A 38 10.95 -0.93 -5.46
CA ALA A 38 9.78 -1.12 -6.31
C ALA A 38 8.90 -2.30 -5.86
N THR A 39 9.52 -3.39 -5.40
CA THR A 39 8.80 -4.57 -4.90
C THR A 39 8.12 -4.30 -3.56
N VAL A 40 8.76 -3.54 -2.68
CA VAL A 40 8.20 -3.11 -1.39
C VAL A 40 7.04 -2.15 -1.60
N GLU A 41 7.19 -1.13 -2.44
CA GLU A 41 6.11 -0.20 -2.79
C GLU A 41 4.90 -0.95 -3.36
N LYS A 42 5.11 -1.86 -4.32
CA LYS A 42 4.03 -2.67 -4.89
C LYS A 42 3.33 -3.58 -3.87
N LYS A 43 4.07 -4.09 -2.87
CA LYS A 43 3.49 -4.90 -1.79
C LYS A 43 2.74 -4.03 -0.78
N ILE A 44 3.21 -2.82 -0.50
CA ILE A 44 2.54 -1.85 0.38
C ILE A 44 1.24 -1.37 -0.26
N ASP A 45 1.22 -1.13 -1.57
CA ASP A 45 0.04 -0.68 -2.31
C ASP A 45 -1.12 -1.71 -2.26
N HIS A 46 -0.80 -3.00 -2.11
CA HIS A 46 -1.79 -4.07 -1.94
C HIS A 46 -2.19 -4.30 -0.47
N LEU A 47 -1.43 -3.78 0.49
CA LEU A 47 -1.82 -3.81 1.89
C LEU A 47 -2.82 -2.69 2.10
N ALA A 48 -4.12 -3.01 2.08
CA ALA A 48 -5.20 -2.10 2.42
C ALA A 48 -4.79 -1.32 3.67
N THR A 49 -4.43 -0.05 3.48
CA THR A 49 -3.81 0.72 4.55
C THR A 49 -4.90 0.96 5.59
N LYS A 50 -4.53 1.10 6.86
CA LYS A 50 -5.50 1.38 7.95
C LYS A 50 -6.43 2.57 7.59
N GLU A 51 -5.94 3.47 6.76
CA GLU A 51 -6.66 4.59 6.17
C GLU A 51 -7.78 4.16 5.19
N ASP A 52 -7.54 3.23 4.28
CA ASP A 52 -8.59 2.72 3.35
C ASP A 52 -9.72 2.03 4.11
N LEU A 53 -9.36 1.27 5.15
CA LEU A 53 -10.33 0.60 6.01
C LEU A 53 -11.13 1.62 6.82
N ALA A 54 -10.48 2.67 7.34
CA ALA A 54 -11.15 3.77 8.02
C ALA A 54 -12.08 4.56 7.07
N LYS A 55 -11.68 4.77 5.82
CA LYS A 55 -12.46 5.44 4.80
C LYS A 55 -13.71 4.63 4.42
N SER A 56 -13.54 3.33 4.18
CA SER A 56 -14.66 2.39 3.90
C SER A 56 -15.67 2.34 5.06
N ASN A 57 -15.18 2.28 6.30
CA ASN A 57 -16.04 2.33 7.48
C ASN A 57 -16.78 3.68 7.61
N SER A 58 -16.12 4.80 7.33
CA SER A 58 -16.72 6.13 7.34
C SER A 58 -17.85 6.27 6.31
N GLU A 59 -17.66 5.73 5.10
CA GLU A 59 -18.67 5.72 4.05
C GLU A 59 -19.88 4.87 4.43
N ASN A 60 -19.68 3.68 5.00
CA ASN A 60 -20.76 2.83 5.49
C ASN A 60 -21.58 3.53 6.60
N ILE A 61 -20.91 4.19 7.54
CA ILE A 61 -21.58 4.93 8.61
C ILE A 61 -22.44 6.08 8.04
N LYS A 62 -21.92 6.83 7.06
CA LYS A 62 -22.68 7.91 6.39
C LYS A 62 -23.96 7.38 5.73
N TRP A 63 -23.87 6.26 5.02
CA TRP A 63 -25.03 5.64 4.37
C TRP A 63 -26.07 5.12 5.37
N MET A 64 -25.65 4.61 6.53
CA MET A 64 -26.58 4.23 7.60
C MET A 64 -27.43 5.42 8.11
N PHE A 65 -26.85 6.62 8.24
CA PHE A 65 -27.61 7.80 8.67
C PHE A 65 -28.68 8.24 7.65
N ILE A 66 -28.35 8.22 6.36
CA ILE A 66 -29.31 8.54 5.29
C ILE A 66 -30.47 7.54 5.31
N PHE A 67 -30.15 6.26 5.49
CA PHE A 67 -31.17 5.22 5.63
C PHE A 67 -32.06 5.42 6.86
N TRP A 68 -31.48 5.77 8.02
CA TRP A 68 -32.27 6.05 9.23
C TRP A 68 -33.19 7.26 9.09
N LEU A 69 -32.76 8.33 8.41
CA LEU A 69 -33.64 9.48 8.13
C LEU A 69 -34.86 9.08 7.29
N TRP A 70 -34.65 8.18 6.32
CA TRP A 70 -35.75 7.61 5.54
C TRP A 70 -36.70 6.78 6.41
N GLN A 71 -36.17 5.93 7.30
CA GLN A 71 -36.98 5.14 8.22
C GLN A 71 -37.82 6.03 9.15
N ILE A 72 -37.23 7.08 9.73
CA ILE A 72 -37.96 8.02 10.59
C ILE A 72 -39.10 8.68 9.81
N GLY A 73 -38.84 9.13 8.58
CA GLY A 73 -39.87 9.71 7.71
C GLY A 73 -41.01 8.74 7.41
N ALA A 74 -40.69 7.48 7.10
CA ALA A 74 -41.67 6.44 6.87
C ALA A 74 -42.48 6.13 8.15
N THR A 75 -41.84 6.02 9.30
CA THR A 75 -42.52 5.75 10.58
C THR A 75 -43.45 6.90 10.96
N ILE A 76 -43.03 8.15 10.83
CA ILE A 76 -43.88 9.32 11.07
C ILE A 76 -45.05 9.34 10.08
N GLY A 77 -44.79 9.06 8.80
CA GLY A 77 -45.83 8.98 7.77
C GLY A 77 -46.90 7.93 8.10
N ILE A 78 -46.48 6.74 8.53
CA ILE A 78 -47.38 5.67 8.97
C ILE A 78 -48.19 6.13 10.19
N ILE A 79 -47.55 6.70 11.22
CA ILE A 79 -48.22 7.17 12.43
C ILE A 79 -49.28 8.25 12.09
N LEU A 80 -48.93 9.23 11.26
CA LEU A 80 -49.86 10.29 10.85
C LEU A 80 -51.05 9.73 10.05
N LEU A 81 -50.82 8.73 9.20
CA LEU A 81 -51.88 8.07 8.43
C LEU A 81 -52.85 7.33 9.35
N PHE A 82 -52.34 6.65 10.38
CA PHE A 82 -53.17 5.99 11.40
C PHE A 82 -53.94 6.96 12.31
N ILE A 83 -53.39 8.14 12.62
CA ILE A 83 -54.09 9.17 13.44
C ILE A 83 -55.14 9.92 12.62
N LYS A 84 -54.95 10.06 11.31
CA LYS A 84 -55.87 10.75 10.39
C LYS A 84 -56.98 9.84 9.85
N SER A 85 -56.85 8.53 10.02
CA SER A 85 -57.91 7.53 9.73
C SER A 85 -58.89 7.41 10.89
#